data_AF-K1ULY7-F1
#
_entry.id   AF-K1ULY7-F1
#
_cell.length_a   1.000
_cell.length_b   1.000
_cell.length_c   1.000
_cell.angle_alpha   90.00
_cell.angle_beta   90.00
_cell.angle_gamma   90.00
#
_symmetry.space_group_name_H-M   'P 1'
#
loop_
_entity.id
_entity.type
_entity.pdbx_description
1 polymer ?
#
loop_
_entity_poly.entity_id
_entity_poly.type
_entity_poly.pdbx_seq_one_letter_code
_entity_poly.pdbx_strand_id
1 'polypeptide(L)' 'FGKRGETSPPKRYNSGSMILAMENAGQLIENEELREQIKGSGIGTSATRAEI' A
#
# COMPACT_ATOMS: atom_id res chain seq x y z
N PHE A 1 29.24 11.84 -18.93
CA PHE A 1 28.80 10.44 -19.00
C PHE A 1 27.45 10.29 -18.30
N GLY A 2 26.35 10.47 -19.01
CA GLY A 2 25.00 10.35 -18.45
C GLY A 2 24.61 8.88 -18.36
N LYS A 3 24.24 8.41 -17.15
CA LYS A 3 23.68 7.07 -16.97
C LYS A 3 22.32 7.06 -17.68
N ARG A 4 22.19 6.27 -18.75
CA ARG A 4 20.89 6.02 -19.41
C ARG A 4 19.93 5.47 -18.36
N GLY A 5 18.77 6.10 -18.19
CA GLY A 5 17.77 5.68 -17.21
C GLY A 5 17.13 4.38 -17.66
N GLU A 6 17.37 3.30 -16.92
CA GLU A 6 16.68 2.03 -17.11
C GLU A 6 15.55 1.92 -16.08
N THR A 7 14.35 1.59 -16.55
CA THR A 7 13.23 1.30 -15.64
C THR A 7 13.48 -0.01 -14.91
N SER A 8 13.21 -0.04 -13.61
CA SER A 8 13.21 -1.28 -12.84
C SER A 8 11.77 -1.71 -12.56
N PRO A 9 11.49 -3.03 -12.52
CA PRO A 9 10.17 -3.51 -12.10
C PRO A 9 9.90 -3.11 -10.64
N PRO A 10 8.61 -3.01 -10.24
CA PRO A 10 8.25 -2.76 -8.85
C PRO A 10 8.81 -3.86 -7.93
N LYS A 11 9.16 -3.49 -6.71
CA LYS A 11 9.53 -4.46 -5.69
C LYS A 11 8.31 -5.29 -5.32
N ARG A 12 8.49 -6.60 -5.14
CA ARG A 12 7.45 -7.46 -4.55
C ARG A 12 7.20 -7.05 -3.11
N TYR A 13 5.98 -7.28 -2.66
CA TYR A 13 5.66 -7.17 -1.24
C TYR A 13 6.37 -8.29 -0.46
N ASN A 14 7.04 -7.91 0.61
CA ASN A 14 7.34 -8.75 1.76
C ASN A 14 6.30 -8.51 2.87
N SER A 15 6.34 -9.29 3.95
CA SER A 15 5.38 -9.20 5.06
C SER A 15 5.24 -7.78 5.59
N GLY A 16 6.34 -7.08 5.90
CA GLY A 16 6.29 -5.71 6.43
C GLY A 16 5.67 -4.72 5.44
N SER A 17 6.05 -4.80 4.16
CA SER A 17 5.47 -3.94 3.13
C SER A 17 4.01 -4.24 2.82
N MET A 18 3.56 -5.48 3.03
CA MET A 18 2.14 -5.85 2.87
C MET A 18 1.30 -5.23 3.99
N ILE A 19 1.75 -5.32 5.25
CA ILE A 19 1.06 -4.70 6.40
C ILE A 19 0.93 -3.19 6.20
N LEU A 20 2.00 -2.53 5.76
CA LEU A 20 1.98 -1.10 5.43
C LEU A 20 1.01 -0.78 4.28
N ALA A 21 0.94 -1.64 3.26
CA ALA A 21 -0.02 -1.46 2.17
C ALA A 21 -1.46 -1.60 2.65
N MET A 22 -1.74 -2.50 3.60
CA MET A 22 -3.06 -2.64 4.21
C MET A 22 -3.42 -1.40 5.05
N GLU A 23 -2.51 -0.91 5.87
CA GLU A 23 -2.70 0.31 6.68
C GLU A 23 -2.99 1.54 5.83
N ASN A 24 -2.30 1.65 4.68
CA ASN A 24 -2.36 2.79 3.79
C ASN A 24 -3.19 2.53 2.54
N ALA A 25 -4.07 1.51 2.55
CA ALA A 25 -4.79 1.05 1.37
C ALA A 25 -5.57 2.17 0.65
N GLY A 26 -6.02 3.19 1.38
CA GLY A 26 -6.68 4.37 0.81
C GLY A 26 -5.84 5.14 -0.22
N GLN A 27 -4.51 5.08 -0.15
CA GLN A 27 -3.63 5.71 -1.13
C GLN A 27 -3.72 5.05 -2.51
N LEU A 28 -4.19 3.81 -2.58
CA LEU A 28 -4.33 3.04 -3.82
C LEU A 28 -5.74 3.14 -4.41
N ILE A 29 -6.66 3.87 -3.76
CA ILE A 29 -8.03 4.04 -4.22
C ILE A 29 -8.16 5.35 -5.00
N GLU A 30 -8.52 5.24 -6.28
CA GLU A 30 -8.73 6.39 -7.17
C GLU A 30 -10.08 7.08 -6.95
N ASN A 31 -11.11 6.32 -6.57
CA ASN A 31 -12.42 6.89 -6.27
C ASN A 31 -12.40 7.60 -4.90
N GLU A 32 -12.62 8.91 -4.93
CA GLU A 32 -12.55 9.75 -3.72
C GLU A 32 -13.53 9.32 -2.63
N GLU A 33 -14.74 8.96 -2.99
CA GLU A 33 -15.78 8.55 -2.03
C GLU A 33 -15.36 7.27 -1.31
N LEU A 34 -14.86 6.27 -2.04
CA LEU A 34 -14.35 5.03 -1.46
C LEU A 34 -13.08 5.25 -0.63
N ARG A 35 -12.21 6.18 -1.05
CA ARG A 35 -11.00 6.52 -0.31
C ARG A 35 -11.33 7.13 1.05
N GLU A 36 -12.27 8.05 1.10
CA GLU A 36 -12.69 8.69 2.34
C GLU A 36 -13.34 7.69 3.31
N GLN A 37 -14.03 6.65 2.82
CA GLN A 37 -14.64 5.62 3.66
C GLN A 37 -13.63 4.82 4.50
N ILE A 38 -12.41 4.61 3.99
CA ILE A 38 -11.37 3.81 4.69
C ILE A 38 -10.23 4.67 5.26
N LYS A 39 -10.40 5.99 5.24
CA LYS A 39 -9.38 6.94 5.68
C LYS A 39 -9.03 6.73 7.15
N GLY A 40 -7.74 6.58 7.43
CA GLY A 40 -7.22 6.39 8.79
C GLY A 40 -7.39 4.98 9.36
N SER A 41 -8.21 4.13 8.77
CA SER A 41 -8.37 2.73 9.19
C SER A 41 -7.65 1.74 8.26
N GLY A 42 -7.63 2.01 6.95
CA GLY A 42 -7.07 1.08 5.96
C GLY A 42 -7.90 -0.21 5.86
N ILE A 43 -7.21 -1.33 5.59
CA ILE A 43 -7.81 -2.68 5.54
C ILE A 43 -7.44 -3.44 6.83
N GLY A 44 -8.45 -4.02 7.48
CA GLY A 44 -8.30 -4.68 8.78
C GLY A 44 -7.98 -3.72 9.92
N THR A 45 -7.68 -4.25 11.10
CA THR A 45 -7.25 -3.48 12.28
C THR A 45 -5.83 -3.86 12.67
N SER A 46 -5.18 -3.09 13.53
CA SER A 46 -3.82 -3.42 14.02
C SER A 46 -3.75 -4.83 14.62
N ALA A 47 -4.83 -5.28 15.27
CA ALA A 47 -4.91 -6.60 15.90
C ALA A 47 -4.98 -7.76 14.90
N THR A 48 -5.55 -7.56 13.70
CA THR A 48 -5.84 -8.67 12.77
C THR A 48 -4.91 -8.72 11.57
N ARG A 49 -4.17 -7.64 11.26
CA ARG A 49 -3.34 -7.58 10.04
C ARG A 49 -2.23 -8.62 9.96
N ALA A 50 -1.64 -8.99 11.09
CA ALA A 50 -0.54 -9.97 11.10
C ALA A 50 -1.00 -11.41 10.90
N GLU A 51 -2.31 -11.68 11.04
CA GLU A 51 -2.90 -13.02 11.00
C GLU A 51 -3.57 -13.34 9.65
N ILE A 52 -3.60 -12.38 8.73
CA ILE A 52 -4.10 -12.50 7.35
C ILE A 52 -2.94 -12.84 6.42
#